data_AF-A0A7C7QTJ9-F1
#
_entry.id   AF-A0A7C7QTJ9-F1
#
_cell.length_a   1.000
_cell.length_b   1.000
_cell.length_c   1.000
_cell.angle_alpha   90.00
_cell.angle_beta   90.00
_cell.angle_gamma   90.00
#
_symmetry.space_group_name_H-M   'P 1'
#
loop_
_entity.id
_entity.type
_entity.pdbx_description
1 polymer ?
#
loop_
_entity_poly.entity_id
_entity_poly.type
_entity_poly.pdbx_seq_one_letter_code
_entity_poly.pdbx_strand_id
1 'polypeptide(L)'
;MNEIFQAPQVPAGITEYPLMPLRDIVIFPTVVQPLFVGRHFSIRAIEEANKKNRLIFLVLQKDKDIEEPKEEDIYKVGVVAHILRTVPIEDSRVKILVQGLKRGIIKNLKWNGDFWVAEIDVIDDKDIPPEEQTLEDKALVKAVKESIDKLVSLGKQIIPDLVVLIKEIEELGKLADIVASVLDIKSNQAQEILEILDPRERLKKVHRLLQDEIGLMEVKQRISEIAREKMEKEQREYFLRQQLKAIQEELGEAGGIKAEIEEYNKKFEEIKPCLPEEGIKEIEKNIRRLERLHPDSAEAGGIRTWLDWVLDL
;
A
#
# COMPACT_ATOMS: atom_id res chain seq x y z
N MET A 1 -14.13 5.52 -36.24
CA MET A 1 -13.73 5.28 -34.85
C MET A 1 -12.77 4.08 -34.68
N ASN A 2 -12.41 3.33 -35.73
CA ASN A 2 -11.63 2.07 -35.63
C ASN A 2 -10.15 2.15 -36.04
N GLU A 3 -9.60 3.31 -36.42
CA GLU A 3 -8.20 3.40 -36.89
C GLU A 3 -7.17 3.64 -35.76
N ILE A 4 -7.62 3.96 -34.53
CA ILE A 4 -6.71 4.33 -33.42
C ILE A 4 -6.08 3.10 -32.75
N PHE A 5 -6.59 1.88 -33.02
CA PHE A 5 -6.16 0.65 -32.35
C PHE A 5 -5.40 -0.35 -33.24
N GLN A 6 -5.14 -0.03 -34.51
CA GLN A 6 -4.21 -0.87 -35.28
C GLN A 6 -2.79 -0.52 -34.87
N ALA A 7 -2.20 -1.37 -34.03
CA ALA A 7 -0.79 -1.28 -33.69
C ALA A 7 0.04 -1.36 -34.98
N PRO A 8 1.00 -0.44 -35.20
CA PRO A 8 1.89 -0.51 -36.35
C PRO A 8 2.69 -1.81 -36.29
N GLN A 9 2.94 -2.40 -37.46
CA GLN A 9 3.82 -3.56 -37.54
C GLN A 9 5.22 -3.16 -37.09
N VAL A 10 5.76 -3.89 -36.11
CA VAL A 10 7.15 -3.77 -35.69
C VAL A 10 8.00 -4.49 -36.73
N PRO A 11 8.90 -3.80 -37.47
CA PRO A 11 9.80 -4.46 -38.41
C PRO A 11 10.61 -5.57 -37.74
N ALA A 12 10.75 -6.70 -38.44
CA ALA A 12 11.60 -7.79 -37.97
C ALA A 12 13.09 -7.45 -38.16
N GLY A 13 13.94 -7.96 -37.28
CA GLY A 13 15.39 -7.75 -37.34
C GLY A 13 15.84 -6.44 -36.69
N ILE A 14 17.01 -5.96 -37.09
CA ILE A 14 17.65 -4.77 -36.50
C ILE A 14 17.03 -3.51 -37.09
N THR A 15 16.41 -2.69 -36.26
CA THR A 15 15.75 -1.43 -36.65
C THR A 15 16.10 -0.31 -35.68
N GLU A 16 16.25 0.91 -36.19
CA GLU A 16 16.50 2.10 -35.36
C GLU A 16 15.21 2.68 -34.78
N TYR A 17 15.22 2.97 -33.47
CA TYR A 17 14.11 3.63 -32.77
C TYR A 17 14.62 4.80 -31.91
N PRO A 18 13.83 5.88 -31.77
CA PRO A 18 14.02 6.82 -30.67
C PRO A 18 13.91 6.05 -29.34
N LEU A 19 14.81 6.34 -28.40
CA LEU A 19 14.89 5.66 -27.12
C LEU A 19 14.49 6.60 -25.98
N MET A 20 13.63 6.11 -25.09
CA MET A 20 13.27 6.80 -23.86
C MET A 20 13.61 5.93 -22.64
N PRO A 21 14.58 6.37 -21.82
CA PRO A 21 14.90 5.72 -20.54
C PRO A 21 13.79 5.97 -19.50
N LEU A 22 13.42 4.92 -18.77
CA LEU A 22 12.43 4.92 -17.70
C LEU A 22 13.15 4.76 -16.35
N ARG A 23 12.72 5.48 -15.30
CA ARG A 23 13.42 5.49 -14.00
C ARG A 23 13.04 4.30 -13.12
N ASP A 24 11.74 4.13 -12.87
CA ASP A 24 11.22 3.20 -11.86
C ASP A 24 10.15 2.26 -12.42
N ILE A 25 10.04 2.16 -13.75
CA ILE A 25 8.98 1.38 -14.38
C ILE A 25 9.48 0.60 -15.59
N VAL A 26 8.99 -0.63 -15.70
CA VAL A 26 9.21 -1.52 -16.83
C VAL A 26 7.87 -1.69 -17.53
N ILE A 27 7.85 -1.44 -18.84
CA ILE A 27 6.67 -1.72 -19.67
C ILE A 27 6.81 -3.11 -20.24
N PHE A 28 5.77 -3.93 -20.10
CA PHE A 28 5.69 -5.26 -20.70
C PHE A 28 4.96 -5.21 -22.05
N PRO A 29 5.21 -6.18 -22.96
CA PRO A 29 4.41 -6.35 -24.16
C PRO A 29 2.92 -6.47 -23.85
N THR A 30 2.07 -6.04 -24.79
CA THR A 30 0.59 -5.98 -24.73
C THR A 30 -0.01 -5.00 -23.73
N VAL A 31 0.74 -4.59 -22.70
CA VAL A 31 0.26 -3.70 -21.64
C VAL A 31 0.18 -2.25 -22.11
N VAL A 32 -0.92 -1.59 -21.76
CA VAL A 32 -1.15 -0.16 -22.00
C VAL A 32 -0.99 0.61 -20.70
N GLN A 33 -0.09 1.59 -20.68
CA GLN A 33 0.17 2.37 -19.46
C GLN A 33 0.42 3.86 -19.74
N PRO A 34 -0.12 4.78 -18.92
CA PRO A 34 0.21 6.19 -19.02
C PRO A 34 1.59 6.48 -18.42
N LEU A 35 2.39 7.30 -19.12
CA LEU A 35 3.69 7.79 -18.66
C LEU A 35 3.71 9.32 -18.62
N PHE A 36 4.35 9.87 -17.60
CA PHE A 36 4.56 11.31 -17.45
C PHE A 36 6.02 11.63 -17.76
N VAL A 37 6.24 12.51 -18.72
CA VAL A 37 7.56 12.80 -19.28
C VAL A 37 7.84 14.29 -19.13
N GLY A 38 9.00 14.61 -18.56
CA GLY A 38 9.45 16.00 -18.36
C GLY A 38 10.88 16.28 -18.82
N ARG A 39 11.70 15.26 -19.09
CA ARG A 39 13.08 15.45 -19.57
C ARG A 39 13.07 15.88 -21.03
N HIS A 40 13.84 16.92 -21.34
CA HIS A 40 13.87 17.51 -22.68
C HIS A 40 14.16 16.47 -23.77
N PHE A 41 15.25 15.70 -23.62
CA PHE A 41 15.62 14.68 -24.61
C PHE A 41 14.56 13.57 -24.78
N SER A 42 13.80 13.24 -23.74
CA SER A 42 12.72 12.25 -23.82
C SER A 42 11.50 12.81 -24.56
N ILE A 43 11.17 14.08 -24.35
CA ILE A 43 10.13 14.79 -25.12
C ILE A 43 10.53 14.85 -26.60
N ARG A 44 11.79 15.15 -26.90
CA ARG A 44 12.33 15.15 -28.27
C ARG A 44 12.24 13.78 -28.93
N ALA A 45 12.55 12.70 -28.20
CA ALA A 45 12.39 11.33 -28.70
C ALA A 45 10.92 11.00 -29.05
N ILE A 46 9.97 11.46 -28.22
CA ILE A 46 8.53 11.31 -28.46
C ILE A 46 8.07 12.11 -29.69
N GLU A 47 8.53 13.35 -29.83
CA GLU A 47 8.25 14.17 -31.02
C GLU A 47 8.75 13.51 -32.30
N GLU A 48 9.96 12.96 -32.28
CA GLU A 48 10.52 12.23 -33.43
C GLU A 48 9.74 10.95 -33.73
N ALA A 49 9.42 10.15 -32.72
CA ALA A 49 8.61 8.94 -32.88
C ALA A 49 7.25 9.28 -33.52
N ASN A 50 6.61 10.36 -33.08
CA ASN A 50 5.32 10.82 -33.61
C ASN A 50 5.37 11.26 -35.08
N LYS A 51 6.51 11.76 -35.58
CA LYS A 51 6.70 12.11 -37.00
C LYS A 51 6.86 10.89 -37.92
N LYS A 52 7.26 9.74 -37.36
CA LYS A 52 7.48 8.49 -38.09
C LYS A 52 6.28 7.56 -37.95
N ASN A 53 6.47 6.39 -37.33
CA ASN A 53 5.48 5.33 -37.17
C ASN A 53 4.95 5.23 -35.73
N ARG A 54 5.18 6.25 -34.89
CA ARG A 54 4.80 6.28 -33.46
C ARG A 54 5.39 5.14 -32.63
N LEU A 55 6.47 4.52 -33.10
CA LEU A 55 7.22 3.53 -32.35
C LEU A 55 8.35 4.19 -31.57
N ILE A 56 8.49 3.81 -30.31
CA ILE A 56 9.54 4.26 -29.41
C ILE A 56 10.08 3.05 -28.65
N PHE A 57 11.38 3.04 -28.36
CA PHE A 57 11.98 2.01 -27.52
C PHE A 57 12.04 2.48 -26.06
N LEU A 58 11.46 1.69 -25.17
CA LEU A 58 11.40 1.96 -23.74
C LEU A 58 12.34 1.01 -23.01
N VAL A 59 13.18 1.55 -22.14
CA VAL A 59 14.17 0.78 -21.40
C VAL A 59 14.34 1.29 -19.99
N LEU A 60 14.56 0.39 -19.04
CA LEU A 60 14.79 0.75 -17.65
C LEU A 60 16.21 1.34 -17.45
N GLN A 61 16.32 2.34 -16.59
CA GLN A 61 17.58 2.85 -16.02
C GLN A 61 17.99 2.00 -14.82
N LYS A 62 19.28 1.76 -14.66
CA LYS A 62 19.85 1.07 -13.50
C LYS A 62 19.81 1.95 -12.26
N ASP A 63 20.14 3.22 -12.43
CA ASP A 63 20.06 4.24 -11.39
C ASP A 63 19.03 5.31 -11.79
N LYS A 64 18.00 5.47 -10.96
CA LYS A 64 16.89 6.39 -11.17
C LYS A 64 17.25 7.86 -10.93
N ASP A 65 18.35 8.12 -10.22
CA ASP A 65 18.77 9.46 -9.82
C ASP A 65 19.61 10.14 -10.91
N ILE A 66 20.12 9.37 -11.89
CA ILE A 66 20.86 9.90 -13.03
C ILE A 66 19.90 10.63 -13.98
N GLU A 67 20.07 11.94 -14.17
CA GLU A 67 19.21 12.74 -15.05
C GLU A 67 19.36 12.43 -16.54
N GLU A 68 20.60 12.25 -16.99
CA GLU A 68 20.95 11.98 -18.38
C GLU A 68 21.71 10.64 -18.45
N PRO A 69 20.99 9.51 -18.47
CA PRO A 69 21.62 8.19 -18.45
C PRO A 69 22.35 7.93 -19.77
N LYS A 70 23.55 7.34 -19.66
CA LYS A 70 24.34 6.84 -20.77
C LYS A 70 24.04 5.36 -21.02
N GLU A 71 24.71 4.79 -22.03
CA GLU A 71 24.57 3.37 -22.39
C GLU A 71 24.83 2.42 -21.20
N GLU A 72 25.81 2.74 -20.36
CA GLU A 72 26.15 1.93 -19.19
C GLU A 72 25.12 2.02 -18.06
N ASP A 73 24.31 3.09 -18.04
CA ASP A 73 23.31 3.38 -17.00
C ASP A 73 21.94 2.78 -17.31
N ILE A 74 21.76 2.17 -18.48
CA ILE A 74 20.50 1.53 -18.89
C ILE A 74 20.65 0.02 -19.03
N TYR A 75 19.54 -0.70 -18.92
CA TYR A 75 19.49 -2.11 -19.27
C TYR A 75 19.57 -2.30 -20.79
N LYS A 76 19.94 -3.51 -21.24
CA LYS A 76 20.03 -3.81 -22.68
C LYS A 76 18.72 -4.30 -23.26
N VAL A 77 17.88 -4.95 -22.45
CA VAL A 77 16.57 -5.45 -22.87
C VAL A 77 15.52 -4.42 -22.50
N GLY A 78 14.67 -4.10 -23.47
CA GLY A 78 13.56 -3.17 -23.33
C GLY A 78 12.40 -3.59 -24.22
N VAL A 79 11.46 -2.68 -24.40
CA VAL A 79 10.24 -2.92 -25.18
C VAL A 79 10.07 -1.86 -26.25
N VAL A 80 9.87 -2.30 -27.49
CA VAL A 80 9.32 -1.46 -28.55
C VAL A 80 7.85 -1.22 -28.22
N ALA A 81 7.48 0.04 -28.05
CA ALA A 81 6.14 0.46 -27.69
C ALA A 81 5.55 1.39 -28.75
N HIS A 82 4.22 1.37 -28.88
CA HIS A 82 3.46 2.28 -29.72
C HIS A 82 2.87 3.41 -28.88
N ILE A 83 3.09 4.65 -29.32
CA ILE A 83 2.49 5.83 -28.70
C ILE A 83 1.06 5.98 -29.21
N LEU A 84 0.09 5.56 -28.38
CA LEU A 84 -1.34 5.66 -28.71
C LEU A 84 -1.80 7.12 -28.69
N ARG A 85 -1.36 7.88 -27.69
CA ARG A 85 -1.78 9.26 -27.50
C ARG A 85 -0.71 10.07 -26.79
N THR A 86 -0.59 11.33 -27.20
CA THR A 86 0.25 12.35 -26.55
C THR A 86 -0.65 13.49 -26.10
N VAL A 87 -0.59 13.87 -24.83
CA VAL A 87 -1.38 14.97 -24.24
C VAL A 87 -0.40 15.92 -23.55
N PRO A 88 -0.26 17.17 -24.02
CA PRO A 88 0.55 18.16 -23.32
C PRO A 88 -0.09 18.49 -21.97
N ILE A 89 0.76 18.70 -20.96
CA ILE A 89 0.38 19.21 -19.65
C ILE A 89 0.97 20.63 -19.53
N GLU A 90 0.39 21.44 -18.64
CA GLU A 90 1.00 22.70 -18.20
C GLU A 90 2.46 22.46 -17.73
N ASP A 91 3.33 23.46 -17.89
CA ASP A 91 4.75 23.41 -17.51
C ASP A 91 5.65 22.51 -18.40
N SER A 92 5.42 22.52 -19.72
CA SER A 92 6.27 21.82 -20.71
C SER A 92 6.43 20.31 -20.51
N ARG A 93 5.58 19.69 -19.69
CA ARG A 93 5.50 18.24 -19.49
C ARG A 93 4.50 17.60 -20.44
N VAL A 94 4.68 16.32 -20.68
CA VAL A 94 3.83 15.55 -21.59
C VAL A 94 3.36 14.28 -20.91
N LYS A 95 2.05 14.00 -21.00
CA LYS A 95 1.48 12.69 -20.66
C LYS A 95 1.31 11.90 -21.94
N ILE A 96 1.96 10.74 -22.02
CA ILE A 96 1.78 9.80 -23.13
C ILE A 96 1.03 8.56 -22.66
N LEU A 97 0.24 7.97 -23.54
CA LEU A 97 -0.31 6.63 -23.37
C LEU A 97 0.42 5.71 -24.34
N VAL A 98 1.13 4.72 -23.81
CA VAL A 98 1.93 3.79 -24.60
C VAL A 98 1.40 2.37 -24.48
N GLN A 99 1.52 1.60 -25.55
CA GLN A 99 1.27 0.16 -25.58
C GLN A 99 2.57 -0.58 -25.86
N GLY A 100 3.01 -1.47 -24.97
CA GLY A 100 4.14 -2.36 -25.26
C GLY A 100 3.79 -3.33 -26.39
N LEU A 101 4.70 -3.55 -27.35
CA LEU A 101 4.45 -4.44 -28.48
C LEU A 101 5.35 -5.67 -28.46
N LYS A 102 6.68 -5.47 -28.53
CA LYS A 102 7.66 -6.55 -28.58
C LYS A 102 8.88 -6.22 -27.74
N ARG A 103 9.51 -7.26 -27.18
CA ARG A 103 10.84 -7.16 -26.56
C ARG A 103 11.89 -6.85 -27.63
N GLY A 104 12.92 -6.14 -27.23
CA GLY A 104 14.07 -5.89 -28.09
C GLY A 104 15.36 -5.77 -27.29
N ILE A 105 16.48 -6.06 -27.93
CA ILE A 105 17.81 -5.93 -27.36
C ILE A 105 18.54 -4.79 -28.05
N ILE A 106 19.05 -3.84 -27.25
CA ILE A 106 19.92 -2.78 -27.75
C ILE A 106 21.21 -3.41 -28.29
N LYS A 107 21.50 -3.18 -29.57
CA LYS A 107 22.79 -3.53 -30.19
C LYS A 107 23.75 -2.35 -30.22
N ASN A 108 23.22 -1.15 -30.39
CA ASN A 108 24.00 0.07 -30.48
C ASN A 108 23.18 1.25 -29.96
N LEU A 109 23.82 2.19 -29.25
CA LEU A 109 23.21 3.41 -28.75
C LEU A 109 23.97 4.63 -29.29
N LYS A 110 23.24 5.56 -29.90
CA LYS A 110 23.79 6.78 -30.50
C LYS A 110 23.09 8.01 -29.95
N TRP A 111 23.88 9.01 -29.58
CA TRP A 111 23.38 10.35 -29.32
C TRP A 111 23.36 11.14 -30.64
N ASN A 112 22.22 11.69 -31.02
CA ASN A 112 22.09 12.45 -32.27
C ASN A 112 22.22 13.98 -32.10
N GLY A 113 22.46 14.45 -30.88
CA GLY A 113 22.48 15.88 -30.53
C GLY A 113 21.34 16.30 -29.60
N ASP A 114 20.14 15.70 -29.78
CA ASP A 114 18.92 16.08 -29.07
C ASP A 114 18.33 14.94 -28.22
N PHE A 115 18.45 13.70 -28.69
CA PHE A 115 17.89 12.52 -28.04
C PHE A 115 18.66 11.24 -28.38
N TRP A 116 18.37 10.17 -27.63
CA TRP A 116 18.95 8.86 -27.84
C TRP A 116 18.26 8.11 -28.98
N VAL A 117 19.06 7.53 -29.88
CA VAL A 117 18.60 6.61 -30.93
C VAL A 117 19.29 5.27 -30.69
N ALA A 118 18.53 4.19 -30.72
CA ALA A 118 19.06 2.85 -30.51
C ALA A 118 18.77 1.94 -31.70
N GLU A 119 19.77 1.16 -32.10
CA GLU A 119 19.59 0.02 -32.99
C GLU A 119 19.11 -1.17 -32.16
N ILE A 120 17.87 -1.60 -32.41
CA ILE A 120 17.20 -2.63 -31.63
C ILE A 120 17.04 -3.88 -32.47
N ASP A 121 17.54 -4.99 -31.95
CA ASP A 121 17.23 -6.33 -32.46
C ASP A 121 15.92 -6.80 -31.82
N VAL A 122 14.85 -6.75 -32.60
CA VAL A 122 13.51 -7.08 -32.12
C VAL A 122 13.41 -8.59 -31.93
N ILE A 123 13.10 -9.00 -30.70
CA ILE A 123 12.96 -10.40 -30.35
C ILE A 123 11.60 -10.89 -30.84
N ASP A 124 11.62 -12.00 -31.59
CA ASP A 124 10.40 -12.75 -31.87
C ASP A 124 10.12 -13.69 -30.69
N ASP A 125 9.33 -13.20 -29.74
CA ASP A 125 8.94 -13.92 -28.53
C ASP A 125 7.96 -15.04 -28.91
N LYS A 126 8.48 -16.26 -29.08
CA LYS A 126 7.66 -17.44 -29.34
C LYS A 126 6.91 -17.80 -28.07
N ASP A 127 5.65 -17.44 -28.02
CA ASP A 127 4.76 -17.84 -26.95
C ASP A 127 4.31 -19.30 -27.09
N ILE A 128 3.81 -19.90 -26.00
CA ILE A 128 3.33 -21.27 -25.97
C ILE A 128 1.80 -21.25 -25.93
N PRO A 129 1.13 -21.58 -27.05
CA PRO A 129 -0.33 -21.58 -27.12
C PRO A 129 -0.92 -22.82 -26.41
N PRO A 130 -2.23 -22.82 -26.10
CA PRO A 130 -2.90 -23.87 -25.31
C PRO A 130 -2.72 -25.29 -25.81
N GLU A 131 -2.61 -25.45 -27.14
CA GLU A 131 -2.39 -26.73 -27.82
C GLU A 131 -1.00 -27.32 -27.59
N GLU A 132 0.02 -26.51 -27.29
CA GLU A 132 1.41 -26.94 -27.05
C GLU A 132 1.73 -27.09 -25.55
N GLN A 133 0.78 -26.78 -24.68
CA GLN A 133 0.95 -26.82 -23.23
C GLN A 133 0.93 -28.24 -22.67
N THR A 134 1.88 -28.53 -21.79
CA THR A 134 1.89 -29.73 -20.96
C THR A 134 0.81 -29.67 -19.87
N LEU A 135 0.56 -30.78 -19.17
CA LEU A 135 -0.34 -30.80 -18.02
C LEU A 135 0.15 -29.86 -16.90
N GLU A 136 1.47 -29.78 -16.69
CA GLU A 136 2.10 -28.89 -15.71
C GLU A 136 1.89 -27.42 -16.07
N ASP A 137 2.05 -27.07 -17.36
CA ASP A 137 1.81 -25.70 -17.86
C ASP A 137 0.36 -25.26 -17.59
N LYS A 138 -0.61 -26.12 -17.88
CA LYS A 138 -2.04 -25.86 -17.65
C LYS A 138 -2.36 -25.69 -16.16
N ALA A 139 -1.75 -26.51 -15.30
CA ALA A 139 -1.89 -26.38 -13.86
C ALA A 139 -1.30 -25.05 -13.35
N LEU A 140 -0.15 -24.64 -13.88
CA LEU A 140 0.49 -23.36 -13.54
C LEU A 140 -0.37 -22.16 -13.97
N VAL A 141 -0.91 -22.17 -15.19
CA VAL A 141 -1.85 -21.14 -15.68
C VAL A 141 -3.03 -21.00 -14.74
N LYS A 142 -3.66 -22.12 -14.36
CA LYS A 142 -4.78 -22.13 -13.42
C LYS A 142 -4.39 -21.56 -12.05
N ALA A 143 -3.25 -22.00 -11.50
CA ALA A 143 -2.75 -21.53 -10.22
C ALA A 143 -2.46 -20.01 -10.21
N VAL A 144 -1.92 -19.46 -11.30
CA VAL A 144 -1.69 -18.02 -11.46
C VAL A 144 -3.01 -17.25 -11.51
N LYS A 145 -4.01 -17.73 -12.26
CA LYS A 145 -5.34 -17.09 -12.33
C LYS A 145 -6.04 -17.09 -10.97
N GLU A 146 -6.02 -18.22 -10.26
CA GLU A 146 -6.59 -18.34 -8.90
C GLU A 146 -5.88 -17.41 -7.90
N SER A 147 -4.57 -17.25 -8.04
CA SER A 147 -3.78 -16.36 -7.20
C SER A 147 -4.11 -14.87 -7.46
N ILE A 148 -4.45 -14.49 -8.69
CA ILE A 148 -4.96 -13.14 -9.00
C ILE A 148 -6.32 -12.92 -8.35
N ASP A 149 -7.26 -13.87 -8.46
CA ASP A 149 -8.56 -13.78 -7.77
C ASP A 149 -8.36 -13.64 -6.25
N LYS A 150 -7.39 -14.36 -5.67
CA LYS A 150 -7.02 -14.23 -4.27
C LYS A 150 -6.49 -12.84 -3.92
N LEU A 151 -5.61 -12.25 -4.74
CA LEU A 151 -5.13 -10.88 -4.53
C LEU A 151 -6.27 -9.85 -4.56
N VAL A 152 -7.22 -9.98 -5.49
CA VAL A 152 -8.41 -9.12 -5.53
C VAL A 152 -9.22 -9.26 -4.23
N SER A 153 -9.40 -10.49 -3.73
CA SER A 153 -10.11 -10.74 -2.47
C SER A 153 -9.40 -10.16 -1.23
N LEU A 154 -8.07 -10.09 -1.25
CA LEU A 154 -7.25 -9.47 -0.22
C LEU A 154 -7.23 -7.93 -0.33
N GLY A 155 -7.97 -7.35 -1.28
CA GLY A 155 -8.14 -5.91 -1.44
C GLY A 155 -7.15 -5.23 -2.38
N LYS A 156 -6.40 -6.00 -3.19
CA LYS A 156 -5.55 -5.43 -4.25
C LYS A 156 -6.46 -4.74 -5.28
N GLN A 157 -6.24 -3.45 -5.50
CA GLN A 157 -7.01 -2.71 -6.51
C GLN A 157 -6.44 -2.99 -7.91
N ILE A 158 -7.19 -3.76 -8.69
CA ILE A 158 -6.88 -4.07 -10.08
C ILE A 158 -8.04 -3.54 -10.94
N ILE A 159 -7.72 -2.98 -12.10
CA ILE A 159 -8.73 -2.51 -13.05
C ILE A 159 -9.59 -3.71 -13.47
N PRO A 160 -10.94 -3.65 -13.38
CA PRO A 160 -11.81 -4.79 -13.68
C PRO A 160 -11.58 -5.40 -15.07
N ASP A 161 -11.39 -4.57 -16.09
CA ASP A 161 -11.11 -5.02 -17.47
C ASP A 161 -9.84 -5.87 -17.55
N LEU A 162 -8.83 -5.57 -16.73
CA LEU A 162 -7.57 -6.32 -16.69
C LEU A 162 -7.77 -7.69 -16.04
N VAL A 163 -8.65 -7.81 -15.04
CA VAL A 163 -9.01 -9.09 -14.43
C VAL A 163 -9.74 -9.98 -15.44
N VAL A 164 -10.64 -9.41 -16.24
CA VAL A 164 -11.33 -10.14 -17.32
C VAL A 164 -10.33 -10.62 -18.36
N LEU A 165 -9.43 -9.73 -18.81
CA LEU A 165 -8.38 -10.06 -19.78
C LEU A 165 -7.46 -11.20 -19.28
N ILE A 166 -7.03 -11.16 -18.02
CA ILE A 166 -6.22 -12.23 -17.41
C ILE A 166 -6.95 -13.57 -17.41
N LYS A 167 -8.28 -13.57 -17.26
CA LYS A 167 -9.09 -14.81 -17.28
C LYS A 167 -9.18 -15.41 -18.67
N GLU A 168 -9.25 -14.58 -19.71
CA GLU A 168 -9.37 -15.01 -21.10
C GLU A 168 -8.05 -15.47 -21.71
N ILE A 169 -6.92 -14.92 -21.30
CA ILE A 169 -5.61 -15.28 -21.85
C ILE A 169 -5.24 -16.70 -21.44
N GLU A 170 -4.79 -17.49 -22.42
CA GLU A 170 -4.33 -18.85 -22.19
C GLU A 170 -2.85 -19.03 -22.53
N GLU A 171 -2.24 -18.13 -23.31
CA GLU A 171 -0.82 -18.19 -23.65
C GLU A 171 0.07 -17.81 -22.45
N LEU A 172 1.12 -18.61 -22.22
CA LEU A 172 1.96 -18.54 -21.01
C LEU A 172 2.68 -17.20 -20.90
N GLY A 173 3.25 -16.73 -22.00
CA GLY A 173 4.06 -15.54 -22.08
C GLY A 173 3.22 -14.28 -21.88
N LYS A 174 2.15 -14.14 -22.65
CA LYS A 174 1.17 -13.05 -22.47
C LYS A 174 0.62 -13.01 -21.04
N LEU A 175 0.24 -14.16 -20.48
CA LEU A 175 -0.25 -14.23 -19.10
C LEU A 175 0.81 -13.74 -18.12
N ALA A 176 2.06 -14.18 -18.27
CA ALA A 176 3.15 -13.77 -17.40
C ALA A 176 3.40 -12.25 -17.48
N ASP A 177 3.37 -11.68 -18.68
CA ASP A 177 3.61 -10.25 -18.93
C ASP A 177 2.53 -9.37 -18.31
N ILE A 178 1.26 -9.74 -18.50
CA ILE A 178 0.15 -8.98 -17.93
C ILE A 178 0.14 -9.10 -16.41
N VAL A 179 0.33 -10.31 -15.87
CA VAL A 179 0.36 -10.50 -14.41
C VAL A 179 1.54 -9.74 -13.79
N ALA A 180 2.72 -9.74 -14.42
CA ALA A 180 3.87 -8.98 -13.95
C ALA A 180 3.59 -7.46 -13.91
N SER A 181 2.78 -6.93 -14.83
CA SER A 181 2.39 -5.52 -14.84
C SER A 181 1.40 -5.12 -13.73
N VAL A 182 0.72 -6.09 -13.11
CA VAL A 182 -0.23 -5.88 -12.02
C VAL A 182 0.43 -5.99 -10.64
N LEU A 183 1.57 -6.67 -10.58
CA LEU A 183 2.31 -6.88 -9.33
C LEU A 183 3.04 -5.59 -8.92
N ASP A 184 3.03 -5.29 -7.61
CA ASP A 184 3.82 -4.17 -7.04
C ASP A 184 5.24 -4.63 -6.75
N ILE A 185 5.95 -5.05 -7.80
CA ILE A 185 7.34 -5.52 -7.70
C ILE A 185 8.33 -4.38 -7.96
N LYS A 186 9.54 -4.53 -7.43
CA LYS A 186 10.61 -3.56 -7.67
C LYS A 186 11.00 -3.58 -9.16
N SER A 187 11.40 -2.42 -9.69
CA SER A 187 11.77 -2.25 -11.11
C SER A 187 12.85 -3.24 -11.58
N ASN A 188 13.84 -3.54 -10.73
CA ASN A 188 14.85 -4.55 -11.01
C ASN A 188 14.28 -5.97 -11.16
N GLN A 189 13.29 -6.35 -10.33
CA GLN A 189 12.61 -7.64 -10.47
C GLN A 189 11.73 -7.68 -11.72
N ALA A 190 11.05 -6.58 -12.04
CA ALA A 190 10.30 -6.47 -13.29
C ALA A 190 11.21 -6.61 -14.51
N GLN A 191 12.42 -6.03 -14.45
CA GLN A 191 13.43 -6.15 -15.49
C GLN A 191 13.94 -7.60 -15.62
N GLU A 192 14.19 -8.30 -14.50
CA GLU A 192 14.53 -9.73 -14.54
C GLU A 192 13.46 -10.55 -15.29
N ILE A 193 12.18 -10.26 -15.06
CA ILE A 193 11.07 -10.95 -15.76
C ILE A 193 11.06 -10.60 -17.26
N LEU A 194 11.31 -9.34 -17.60
CA LEU A 194 11.36 -8.90 -19.00
C LEU A 194 12.48 -9.62 -19.76
N GLU A 195 13.61 -9.87 -19.11
CA GLU A 195 14.80 -10.54 -19.67
C GLU A 195 14.63 -12.05 -19.83
N ILE A 196 13.66 -12.68 -19.16
CA ILE A 196 13.36 -14.10 -19.35
C ILE A 196 12.59 -14.29 -20.67
N LEU A 197 13.26 -14.89 -21.64
CA LEU A 197 12.70 -15.16 -22.96
C LEU A 197 11.87 -16.46 -23.01
N ASP A 198 12.13 -17.42 -22.12
CA ASP A 198 11.35 -18.66 -22.06
C ASP A 198 10.01 -18.42 -21.34
N PRO A 199 8.85 -18.62 -22.02
CA PRO A 199 7.55 -18.34 -21.42
C PRO A 199 7.24 -19.17 -20.17
N ARG A 200 7.73 -20.41 -20.06
CA ARG A 200 7.49 -21.28 -18.90
C ARG A 200 8.26 -20.75 -17.70
N GLU A 201 9.55 -20.47 -17.87
CA GLU A 201 10.38 -19.95 -16.79
C GLU A 201 9.90 -18.56 -16.34
N ARG A 202 9.45 -17.74 -17.28
CA ARG A 202 8.84 -16.43 -17.00
C ARG A 202 7.58 -16.57 -16.14
N LEU A 203 6.64 -17.42 -16.55
CA LEU A 203 5.40 -17.65 -15.79
C LEU A 203 5.68 -18.25 -14.41
N LYS A 204 6.64 -19.17 -14.28
CA LYS A 204 7.06 -19.73 -12.98
C LYS A 204 7.63 -18.65 -12.06
N LYS A 205 8.49 -17.76 -12.57
CA LYS A 205 9.06 -16.65 -11.80
C LYS A 205 7.96 -15.70 -11.33
N VAL A 206 7.04 -15.32 -12.23
CA VAL A 206 5.88 -14.48 -11.89
C VAL A 206 5.01 -15.14 -10.84
N HIS A 207 4.71 -16.44 -10.98
CA HIS A 207 3.92 -17.18 -10.00
C HIS A 207 4.55 -17.18 -8.61
N ARG A 208 5.88 -17.31 -8.50
CA ARG A 208 6.57 -17.22 -7.19
C ARG A 208 6.39 -15.84 -6.55
N LEU A 209 6.62 -14.77 -7.31
CA LEU A 209 6.45 -13.40 -6.82
C LEU A 209 5.00 -13.10 -6.41
N LEU A 210 4.05 -13.67 -7.15
CA LEU A 210 2.62 -13.62 -6.83
C LEU A 210 2.31 -14.28 -5.47
N GLN A 211 2.91 -15.45 -5.18
CA GLN A 211 2.76 -16.10 -3.87
C GLN A 211 3.38 -15.28 -2.74
N ASP A 212 4.56 -14.69 -2.95
CA ASP A 212 5.22 -13.84 -1.96
C ASP A 212 4.36 -12.61 -1.62
N GLU A 213 3.76 -11.97 -2.64
CA GLU A 213 2.86 -10.82 -2.48
C GLU A 213 1.58 -11.21 -1.73
N ILE A 214 0.97 -12.35 -2.07
CA ILE A 214 -0.20 -12.87 -1.35
C ILE A 214 0.13 -13.07 0.14
N GLY A 215 1.26 -13.72 0.44
CA GLY A 215 1.69 -13.94 1.82
C GLY A 215 1.91 -12.64 2.58
N LEU A 216 2.51 -11.63 1.94
CA LEU A 216 2.68 -10.30 2.54
C LEU A 216 1.34 -9.63 2.83
N MET A 217 0.38 -9.71 1.91
CA MET A 217 -0.95 -9.13 2.08
C MET A 217 -1.74 -9.82 3.20
N GLU A 218 -1.69 -11.15 3.30
CA GLU A 218 -2.33 -11.91 4.38
C GLU A 218 -1.79 -11.50 5.76
N VAL A 219 -0.46 -11.32 5.87
CA VAL A 219 0.16 -10.84 7.11
C VAL A 219 -0.30 -9.42 7.45
N LYS A 220 -0.33 -8.50 6.46
CA LYS A 220 -0.82 -7.12 6.65
C LYS A 220 -2.28 -7.11 7.11
N GLN A 221 -3.13 -7.94 6.51
CA GLN A 221 -4.53 -8.05 6.89
C GLN A 221 -4.67 -8.55 8.33
N ARG A 222 -3.94 -9.62 8.71
CA ARG A 222 -3.96 -10.13 10.08
C ARG A 222 -3.51 -9.09 11.10
N ILE A 223 -2.47 -8.32 10.80
CA ILE A 223 -2.01 -7.22 11.68
C ILE A 223 -3.09 -6.16 11.83
N SER A 224 -3.75 -5.79 10.73
CA SER A 224 -4.85 -4.82 10.73
C SER A 224 -6.04 -5.30 11.58
N GLU A 225 -6.40 -6.59 11.47
CA GLU A 225 -7.47 -7.20 12.27
C GLU A 225 -7.15 -7.16 13.77
N ILE A 226 -5.93 -7.56 14.17
CA ILE A 226 -5.49 -7.50 15.58
C ILE A 226 -5.52 -6.06 16.12
N ALA A 227 -5.03 -5.10 15.33
CA ALA A 227 -5.03 -3.70 15.72
C ALA A 227 -6.46 -3.17 15.91
N ARG A 228 -7.37 -3.54 15.00
CA ARG A 228 -8.79 -3.17 15.06
C ARG A 228 -9.47 -3.76 16.29
N GLU A 229 -9.28 -5.04 16.60
CA GLU A 229 -9.85 -5.67 17.80
C GLU A 229 -9.39 -4.97 19.09
N LYS A 230 -8.10 -4.63 19.17
CA LYS A 230 -7.55 -3.90 20.32
C LYS A 230 -8.17 -2.50 20.46
N MET A 231 -8.28 -1.77 19.34
CA MET A 231 -8.91 -0.44 19.32
C MET A 231 -10.39 -0.49 19.71
N GLU A 232 -11.16 -1.45 19.20
CA GLU A 232 -12.57 -1.63 19.55
C GLU A 232 -12.75 -1.93 21.06
N LYS A 233 -11.83 -2.70 21.65
CA LYS A 233 -11.82 -2.98 23.08
C LYS A 233 -11.50 -1.74 23.92
N GLU A 234 -10.46 -0.99 23.55
CA GLU A 234 -10.09 0.26 24.24
C GLU A 234 -11.18 1.33 24.13
N GLN A 235 -11.79 1.49 22.94
CA GLN A 235 -12.92 2.41 22.75
C GLN A 235 -14.13 2.02 23.60
N ARG A 236 -14.45 0.72 23.66
CA ARG A 236 -15.55 0.22 24.50
C ARG A 236 -15.27 0.48 25.98
N GLU A 237 -14.06 0.21 26.45
CA GLU A 237 -13.67 0.49 27.84
C GLU A 237 -13.72 1.99 28.17
N TYR A 238 -13.22 2.84 27.26
CA TYR A 238 -13.31 4.29 27.41
C TYR A 238 -14.76 4.77 27.51
N PHE A 239 -15.62 4.30 26.59
CA PHE A 239 -17.03 4.65 26.56
C PHE A 239 -17.76 4.23 27.84
N LEU A 240 -17.54 2.99 28.31
CA LEU A 240 -18.12 2.49 29.56
C LEU A 240 -17.66 3.30 30.78
N ARG A 241 -16.39 3.71 30.84
CA ARG A 241 -15.90 4.59 31.91
C ARG A 241 -16.56 5.96 31.91
N GLN A 242 -16.76 6.55 30.73
CA GLN A 242 -17.48 7.83 30.61
C GLN A 242 -18.95 7.68 31.02
N GLN A 243 -19.61 6.59 30.64
CA GLN A 243 -20.99 6.31 31.08
C GLN A 243 -21.09 6.14 32.60
N LEU A 244 -20.18 5.38 33.22
CA LEU A 244 -20.14 5.24 34.68
C LEU A 244 -19.96 6.59 35.38
N LYS A 245 -19.06 7.42 34.86
CA LYS A 245 -18.83 8.76 35.41
C LYS A 245 -20.08 9.65 35.31
N ALA A 246 -20.77 9.62 34.18
CA ALA A 246 -22.02 10.36 33.99
C ALA A 246 -23.14 9.84 34.92
N ILE A 247 -23.26 8.53 35.10
CA ILE A 247 -24.21 7.93 36.05
C ILE A 247 -23.89 8.36 37.49
N GLN A 248 -22.62 8.37 37.90
CA GLN A 248 -22.19 8.85 39.22
C GLN A 248 -22.48 10.34 39.43
N GLU A 249 -22.37 11.16 38.39
CA GLU A 249 -22.74 12.59 38.43
C GLU A 249 -24.27 12.77 38.53
N GLU A 250 -25.07 12.02 37.76
CA GLU A 250 -26.55 12.07 37.78
C GLU A 250 -27.17 11.48 39.05
N LEU A 251 -26.57 10.42 39.62
CA LEU A 251 -26.98 9.83 40.91
C LEU A 251 -26.59 10.71 42.11
N GLY A 252 -25.89 11.84 41.89
CA GLY A 252 -25.44 12.75 42.94
C GLY A 252 -24.27 12.23 43.78
N GLU A 253 -23.68 11.08 43.41
CA GLU A 253 -22.55 10.46 44.13
C GLU A 253 -21.22 11.20 43.93
N ALA A 254 -21.14 12.10 42.94
CA ALA A 254 -19.99 13.01 42.77
C ALA A 254 -19.75 13.92 44.00
N GLY A 255 -20.74 14.04 44.90
CA GLY A 255 -20.64 14.77 46.16
C GLY A 255 -20.61 13.92 47.42
N GLY A 256 -20.85 12.60 47.38
CA GLY A 256 -21.17 11.78 48.57
C GLY A 256 -20.10 11.84 49.68
N ILE A 257 -18.86 11.46 49.36
CA ILE A 257 -17.74 11.48 50.32
C ILE A 257 -17.38 12.90 50.75
N LYS A 258 -17.36 13.86 49.82
CA LYS A 258 -16.95 15.23 50.15
C LYS A 258 -17.99 15.95 51.01
N ALA A 259 -19.27 15.77 50.70
CA ALA A 259 -20.38 16.29 51.50
C ALA A 259 -20.44 15.61 52.87
N GLU A 260 -20.24 14.29 52.94
CA GLU A 260 -20.17 13.52 54.18
C GLU A 260 -19.00 13.99 55.07
N ILE A 261 -17.82 14.20 54.49
CA ILE A 261 -16.66 14.75 55.22
C ILE A 261 -16.91 16.19 55.65
N GLU A 262 -17.57 17.01 54.84
CA GLU A 262 -17.90 18.39 55.18
C GLU A 262 -18.94 18.45 56.31
N GLU A 263 -19.89 17.51 56.35
CA GLU A 263 -20.84 17.34 57.44
C GLU A 263 -20.15 16.92 58.75
N TYR A 264 -19.27 15.92 58.70
CA TYR A 264 -18.48 15.52 59.87
C TYR A 264 -17.57 16.63 60.39
N ASN A 265 -16.96 17.43 59.51
CA ASN A 265 -16.16 18.58 59.93
C ASN A 265 -17.01 19.66 60.62
N LYS A 266 -18.24 19.91 60.15
CA LYS A 266 -19.15 20.85 60.81
C LYS A 266 -19.55 20.39 62.21
N LYS A 267 -20.00 19.14 62.36
CA LYS A 267 -20.33 18.55 63.66
C LYS A 267 -19.11 18.56 64.60
N PHE A 268 -17.92 18.26 64.07
CA PHE A 268 -16.69 18.30 64.85
C PHE A 268 -16.37 19.70 65.38
N GLU A 269 -16.46 20.75 64.55
CA GLU A 269 -16.20 22.14 64.99
C GLU A 269 -17.17 22.61 66.09
N GLU A 270 -18.42 22.13 66.10
CA GLU A 270 -19.40 22.46 67.15
C GLU A 270 -19.02 21.87 68.52
N ILE A 271 -18.45 20.67 68.55
CA ILE A 271 -18.16 19.93 69.79
C ILE A 271 -16.69 20.13 70.24
N LYS A 272 -15.82 20.57 69.32
CA LYS A 272 -14.39 20.86 69.54
C LYS A 272 -14.07 21.65 70.82
N PRO A 273 -14.85 22.67 71.25
CA PRO A 273 -14.55 23.43 72.47
C PRO A 273 -14.71 22.61 73.76
N CYS A 274 -15.47 21.52 73.72
CA CYS A 274 -15.82 20.67 74.86
C CYS A 274 -14.95 19.40 74.96
N LEU A 275 -14.02 19.20 74.03
CA LEU A 275 -13.21 17.99 73.91
C LEU A 275 -11.79 18.16 74.48
N PRO A 276 -11.21 17.13 75.13
CA PRO A 276 -9.79 17.10 75.47
C PRO A 276 -8.89 17.10 74.22
N GLU A 277 -7.66 17.64 74.33
CA GLU A 277 -6.72 17.71 73.19
C GLU A 277 -6.43 16.35 72.52
N GLU A 278 -6.48 15.25 73.28
CA GLU A 278 -6.30 13.89 72.75
C GLU A 278 -7.48 13.46 71.87
N GLY A 279 -8.72 13.82 72.24
CA GLY A 279 -9.93 13.51 71.48
C GLY A 279 -9.99 14.28 70.16
N ILE A 280 -9.59 15.56 70.17
CA ILE A 280 -9.52 16.40 68.98
C ILE A 280 -8.58 15.78 67.93
N LYS A 281 -7.38 15.36 68.36
CA LYS A 281 -6.38 14.76 67.45
C LYS A 281 -6.86 13.44 66.83
N GLU A 282 -7.55 12.59 67.61
CA GLU A 282 -8.00 11.29 67.10
C GLU A 282 -9.19 11.44 66.14
N ILE A 283 -10.10 12.39 66.36
CA ILE A 283 -11.21 12.68 65.42
C ILE A 283 -10.66 13.26 64.11
N GLU A 284 -9.78 14.26 64.15
CA GLU A 284 -9.17 14.84 62.93
C GLU A 284 -8.44 13.79 62.09
N LYS A 285 -7.73 12.87 62.76
CA LYS A 285 -6.99 11.79 62.11
C LYS A 285 -7.93 10.81 61.41
N ASN A 286 -9.06 10.46 62.02
CA ASN A 286 -10.03 9.54 61.42
C ASN A 286 -10.83 10.20 60.29
N ILE A 287 -11.19 11.48 60.39
CA ILE A 287 -11.80 12.25 59.28
C ILE A 287 -10.85 12.30 58.07
N ARG A 288 -9.56 12.62 58.28
CA ARG A 288 -8.54 12.58 57.20
C ARG A 288 -8.31 11.20 56.63
N ARG A 289 -8.48 10.15 57.43
CA ARG A 289 -8.35 8.76 56.99
C ARG A 289 -9.53 8.37 56.10
N LEU A 290 -10.75 8.78 56.48
CA LEU A 290 -11.96 8.57 55.68
C LEU A 290 -11.88 9.25 54.31
N GLU A 291 -11.28 10.45 54.23
CA GLU A 291 -11.03 11.17 52.96
C GLU A 291 -10.19 10.40 51.94
N ARG A 292 -9.30 9.53 52.42
CA ARG A 292 -8.35 8.79 51.57
C ARG A 292 -8.79 7.37 51.25
N LEU A 293 -9.79 6.85 51.96
CA LEU A 293 -10.26 5.48 51.80
C LEU A 293 -11.33 5.39 50.70
N HIS A 294 -11.41 4.22 50.06
CA HIS A 294 -12.48 3.93 49.12
C HIS A 294 -13.82 3.81 49.89
N PRO A 295 -14.91 4.42 49.41
CA PRO A 295 -16.20 4.50 50.13
C PRO A 295 -16.77 3.14 50.55
N ASP A 296 -16.56 2.11 49.73
CA ASP A 296 -17.05 0.76 49.95
C ASP A 296 -16.09 -0.15 50.75
N SER A 297 -14.98 0.40 51.26
CA SER A 297 -14.07 -0.40 52.08
C SER A 297 -14.68 -0.70 53.46
N ALA A 298 -14.52 -1.93 53.94
CA ALA A 298 -14.97 -2.32 55.28
C ALA A 298 -14.36 -1.42 56.38
N GLU A 299 -13.17 -0.87 56.13
CA GLU A 299 -12.50 0.10 57.01
C GLU A 299 -13.20 1.46 57.02
N ALA A 300 -13.65 1.98 55.87
CA ALA A 300 -14.44 3.21 55.80
C ALA A 300 -15.79 3.06 56.53
N GLY A 301 -16.45 1.90 56.40
CA GLY A 301 -17.68 1.62 57.14
C GLY A 301 -17.50 1.66 58.66
N GLY A 302 -16.43 1.05 59.18
CA GLY A 302 -16.11 1.09 60.61
C GLY A 302 -15.78 2.50 61.13
N ILE A 303 -15.07 3.30 60.34
CA ILE A 303 -14.75 4.68 60.69
C ILE A 303 -16.00 5.56 60.72
N ARG A 304 -16.93 5.42 59.76
CA ARG A 304 -18.22 6.14 59.75
C ARG A 304 -19.02 5.88 61.02
N THR A 305 -19.24 4.60 61.35
CA THR A 305 -20.00 4.23 62.56
C THR A 305 -19.37 4.80 63.84
N TRP A 306 -18.03 4.82 63.92
CA TRP A 306 -17.34 5.41 65.05
C TRP A 306 -17.47 6.94 65.09
N LEU A 307 -17.32 7.62 63.94
CA LEU A 307 -17.49 9.07 63.84
C LEU A 307 -18.92 9.50 64.17
N ASP A 308 -19.93 8.78 63.66
CA ASP A 308 -21.35 9.02 63.99
C ASP A 308 -21.57 8.92 65.50
N TRP A 309 -21.07 7.87 66.14
CA TRP A 309 -21.21 7.69 67.58
C TRP A 309 -20.54 8.80 68.39
N VAL A 310 -19.31 9.18 68.03
CA VAL A 310 -18.53 10.16 68.79
C VAL A 310 -19.01 11.58 68.59
N LEU A 311 -19.58 11.91 67.42
CA LEU A 311 -20.06 13.24 67.07
C LEU A 311 -21.55 13.46 67.41
N ASP A 312 -22.33 12.42 67.65
CA ASP A 312 -23.73 12.53 68.10
C ASP A 312 -23.88 12.38 69.64
N LEU A 313 -22.77 12.23 70.38
CA LEU A 313 -22.70 12.11 71.86
C LEU A 313 -22.53 13.46 72.56
#